data_AF-A0A497M956-F1
#
_entry.id   AF-A0A497M956-F1
#
_cell.length_a   1.000
_cell.length_b   1.000
_cell.length_c   1.000
_cell.angle_alpha   90.00
_cell.angle_beta   90.00
_cell.angle_gamma   90.00
#
_symmetry.space_group_name_H-M   'P 1'
#
loop_
_entity.id
_entity.type
_entity.pdbx_description
1 polymer ?
#
loop_
_entity_poly.entity_id
_entity_poly.type
_entity_poly.pdbx_seq_one_letter_code
_entity_poly.pdbx_strand_id
1 'polypeptide(L)'
;MPVRLFTPGHGQIMDTFICHGLSWLLHGSKGTIFPLNQRYLIELDKKPDWQELVDFLSTNLQQILNRYQDIEALINERRKLGRASGRREEILDLLRGYTNTPGGRLHMALETQGAANARAALNKVKEALKEIENLNPDLSRVYTEDHALRYGEGRKGLASASKRTVRVKAEKVKTFTAPLPVIGSAGKYATSLYGYRPDAVKVCPWDLALSWLGLCVSAAVIREGRGEGVTIITLRPALRVRISEIRLSQFFSMGAQMANTLPLAAAVVSSLSKVGGIRSFETEDEVNASALEKIEPARWSVIAYRFEQQQPGRPYAIRRVSEYPAFRLLRFIKEARNEGVNLARIMDELIRRGDVDVLELMAESIIYGDLNGFASSVRAAFSSLSSGDVDRSRLLDERLAKVAVNVLSS
;
A
#
# COMPACT_ATOMS: atom_id res chain seq x y z
N MET A 1 6.65 21.30 -24.54
CA MET A 1 6.11 20.02 -25.04
C MET A 1 5.68 19.18 -23.84
N PRO A 2 4.56 18.46 -23.92
CA PRO A 2 4.14 17.56 -22.85
C PRO A 2 5.19 16.47 -22.64
N VAL A 3 5.44 16.10 -21.39
CA VAL A 3 6.35 15.01 -21.02
C VAL A 3 5.52 13.76 -20.79
N ARG A 4 5.99 12.62 -21.28
CA ARG A 4 5.35 11.31 -21.10
C ARG A 4 6.29 10.37 -20.36
N LEU A 5 5.79 9.75 -19.29
CA LEU A 5 6.51 8.74 -18.51
C LEU A 5 5.70 7.44 -18.55
N PHE A 6 6.31 6.34 -18.95
CA PHE A 6 5.69 5.01 -18.94
C PHE A 6 6.31 4.17 -17.83
N THR A 7 5.49 3.65 -16.92
CA THR A 7 6.00 2.69 -15.94
C THR A 7 6.40 1.38 -16.63
N PRO A 8 7.35 0.62 -16.06
CA PRO A 8 8.07 -0.44 -16.77
C PRO A 8 7.24 -1.69 -17.14
N GLY A 9 6.13 -1.94 -16.45
CA GLY A 9 5.35 -3.17 -16.61
C GLY A 9 5.95 -4.38 -15.89
N HIS A 10 6.50 -4.20 -14.69
CA HIS A 10 6.91 -5.28 -13.77
C HIS A 10 5.73 -6.06 -13.18
N GLY A 11 4.54 -5.48 -13.29
CA GLY A 11 3.29 -6.06 -12.87
C GLY A 11 2.52 -5.11 -11.96
N GLN A 12 1.22 -5.36 -11.87
CA GLN A 12 0.25 -4.43 -11.28
C GLN A 12 0.66 -3.82 -9.92
N ILE A 13 1.17 -4.62 -8.98
CA ILE A 13 1.55 -4.13 -7.64
C ILE A 13 2.79 -3.23 -7.71
N MET A 14 3.86 -3.66 -8.39
CA MET A 14 5.09 -2.89 -8.44
C MET A 14 4.92 -1.60 -9.24
N ASP A 15 4.26 -1.67 -10.40
CA ASP A 15 3.95 -0.50 -11.21
C ASP A 15 3.05 0.49 -10.48
N THR A 16 2.13 0.01 -9.62
CA THR A 16 1.31 0.89 -8.78
C THR A 16 2.18 1.67 -7.80
N PHE A 17 3.16 1.02 -7.15
CA PHE A 17 4.08 1.76 -6.28
C PHE A 17 5.04 2.66 -7.03
N ILE A 18 5.54 2.26 -8.21
CA ILE A 18 6.36 3.16 -9.05
C ILE A 18 5.53 4.39 -9.44
N CYS A 19 4.27 4.20 -9.83
CA CYS A 19 3.34 5.29 -10.14
C CYS A 19 3.14 6.22 -8.93
N HIS A 20 2.93 5.67 -7.73
CA HIS A 20 2.82 6.46 -6.50
C HIS A 20 4.10 7.19 -6.14
N GLY A 21 5.26 6.54 -6.27
CA GLY A 21 6.57 7.14 -6.04
C GLY A 21 6.83 8.30 -7.00
N LEU A 22 6.60 8.09 -8.30
CA LEU A 22 6.73 9.14 -9.32
C LEU A 22 5.79 10.31 -9.02
N SER A 23 4.54 10.02 -8.68
CA SER A 23 3.54 11.05 -8.40
C SER A 23 3.81 11.80 -7.10
N TRP A 24 4.45 11.15 -6.13
CA TRP A 24 4.97 11.82 -4.93
C TRP A 24 6.05 12.83 -5.29
N LEU A 25 7.02 12.46 -6.14
CA LEU A 25 8.02 13.43 -6.63
C LEU A 25 7.34 14.56 -7.42
N LEU A 26 6.36 14.21 -8.26
CA LEU A 26 5.68 15.13 -9.16
C LEU A 26 4.52 15.90 -8.50
N HIS A 27 4.43 15.95 -7.17
CA HIS A 27 3.25 16.48 -6.47
C HIS A 27 2.93 17.96 -6.78
N GLY A 28 3.91 18.74 -7.26
CA GLY A 28 3.74 20.14 -7.69
C GLY A 28 3.46 20.30 -9.20
N SER A 29 3.51 19.20 -9.95
CA SER A 29 3.32 19.21 -11.41
C SER A 29 1.86 19.05 -11.78
N LYS A 30 1.44 19.74 -12.85
CA LYS A 30 0.15 19.50 -13.50
C LYS A 30 0.30 18.36 -14.51
N GLY A 31 -0.57 17.36 -14.38
CA GLY A 31 -0.54 16.19 -15.25
C GLY A 31 -1.64 15.19 -14.96
N THR A 32 -1.70 14.18 -15.81
CA THR A 32 -2.72 13.13 -15.82
C THR A 32 -2.05 11.76 -15.87
N ILE A 33 -2.65 10.80 -15.17
CA ILE A 33 -2.23 9.40 -15.14
C ILE A 33 -3.29 8.56 -15.86
N PHE A 34 -2.82 7.74 -16.78
CA PHE A 34 -3.62 6.83 -17.59
C PHE A 34 -3.20 5.39 -17.27
N PRO A 35 -4.10 4.57 -16.70
CA PRO A 35 -3.80 3.15 -16.50
C PRO A 35 -3.77 2.42 -17.85
N LEU A 36 -2.72 1.61 -18.04
CA LEU A 36 -2.47 0.81 -19.23
C LEU A 36 -2.34 -0.67 -18.82
N ASN A 37 -3.45 -1.27 -18.41
CA ASN A 37 -3.50 -2.62 -17.85
C ASN A 37 -2.51 -2.78 -16.67
N GLN A 38 -1.33 -3.38 -16.86
CA GLN A 38 -0.35 -3.63 -15.79
C GLN A 38 0.66 -2.49 -15.58
N ARG A 39 0.62 -1.42 -16.38
CA ARG A 39 1.51 -0.25 -16.28
C ARG A 39 0.70 1.05 -16.35
N TYR A 40 1.39 2.19 -16.27
CA TYR A 40 0.78 3.52 -16.33
C TYR A 40 1.52 4.42 -17.32
N LEU A 41 0.77 5.32 -17.95
CA LEU A 41 1.30 6.49 -18.63
C LEU A 41 1.01 7.72 -17.77
N ILE A 42 2.03 8.51 -17.46
CA ILE A 42 1.93 9.79 -16.78
C ILE A 42 2.26 10.88 -17.80
N GLU A 43 1.29 11.73 -18.12
CA GLU A 43 1.46 12.88 -19.00
C GLU A 43 1.55 14.16 -18.16
N LEU A 44 2.63 14.92 -18.30
CA LEU A 44 2.84 16.21 -17.65
C LEU A 44 2.67 17.35 -18.65
N ASP A 45 2.01 18.41 -18.21
CA ASP A 45 1.78 19.60 -19.03
C ASP A 45 3.09 20.33 -19.35
N LYS A 46 4.04 20.27 -18.41
CA LYS A 46 5.35 20.93 -18.49
C LYS A 46 6.45 20.01 -17.97
N LYS A 47 7.67 20.22 -18.49
CA LYS A 47 8.87 19.56 -18.00
C LYS A 47 9.21 20.07 -16.58
N PRO A 48 9.31 19.20 -15.57
CA PRO A 48 9.74 19.59 -14.23
C PRO A 48 11.27 19.74 -14.15
N ASP A 49 11.77 20.29 -13.06
CA ASP A 49 13.19 20.23 -12.73
C ASP A 49 13.53 18.81 -12.28
N TRP A 50 14.15 18.04 -13.17
CA TRP A 50 14.49 16.67 -12.85
C TRP A 50 15.52 16.54 -11.74
N GLN A 51 16.50 17.43 -11.67
CA GLN A 51 17.56 17.30 -10.67
C GLN A 51 16.99 17.54 -9.27
N GLU A 52 16.14 18.55 -9.12
CA GLU A 52 15.42 18.80 -7.87
C GLU A 52 14.61 17.57 -7.41
N LEU A 53 13.93 16.89 -8.35
CA LEU A 53 13.17 15.68 -8.04
C LEU A 53 14.05 14.49 -7.63
N VAL A 54 15.24 14.35 -8.21
CA VAL A 54 16.22 13.32 -7.81
C VAL A 54 16.77 13.60 -6.42
N ASP A 55 17.11 14.85 -6.12
CA ASP A 55 17.59 15.26 -4.80
C ASP A 55 16.50 15.05 -3.73
N PHE A 56 15.25 15.34 -4.08
CA PHE A 56 14.09 15.10 -3.24
C PHE A 56 13.87 13.60 -3.00
N LEU A 57 13.97 12.75 -4.03
CA LEU A 57 13.88 11.29 -3.90
C LEU A 57 14.94 10.76 -2.92
N SER A 58 16.20 11.13 -3.15
CA SER A 58 17.34 10.70 -2.34
C SER A 58 17.18 11.12 -0.88
N THR A 59 16.81 12.37 -0.64
CA THR A 59 16.56 12.91 0.71
C THR A 59 15.44 12.16 1.42
N ASN A 60 14.28 11.98 0.77
CA ASN A 60 13.13 11.32 1.39
C ASN A 60 13.43 9.85 1.72
N LEU A 61 14.01 9.10 0.79
CA LEU A 61 14.35 7.71 1.04
C LEU A 61 15.42 7.58 2.13
N GLN A 62 16.43 8.46 2.17
CA GLN A 62 17.42 8.44 3.24
C GLN A 62 16.79 8.69 4.61
N GLN A 63 15.86 9.64 4.73
CA GLN A 63 15.11 9.87 5.96
C GLN A 63 14.27 8.66 6.39
N ILE A 64 13.62 8.00 5.44
CA ILE A 64 12.85 6.76 5.69
C ILE A 64 13.77 5.66 6.22
N LEU A 65 14.93 5.47 5.59
CA LEU A 65 15.92 4.45 5.99
C LEU A 65 16.51 4.75 7.38
N ASN A 66 16.80 6.02 7.69
CA ASN A 66 17.26 6.42 9.02
C ASN A 66 16.18 6.13 10.07
N ARG A 67 14.92 6.49 9.79
CA ARG A 67 13.80 6.21 10.69
C ARG A 67 13.62 4.72 10.96
N TYR A 68 13.80 3.88 9.95
CA TYR A 68 13.81 2.42 10.15
C TYR A 68 14.90 2.00 11.15
N GLN A 69 16.12 2.55 11.03
CA GLN A 69 17.23 2.23 11.92
C GLN A 69 16.97 2.67 13.37
N ASP A 70 16.36 3.84 13.56
CA ASP A 70 15.96 4.33 14.89
C ASP A 70 14.96 3.36 15.55
N ILE A 71 13.99 2.86 14.78
CA ILE A 71 13.01 1.88 15.26
C ILE A 71 13.70 0.56 15.65
N GLU A 72 14.63 0.06 14.85
CA GLU A 72 15.41 -1.13 15.22
C GLU A 72 16.22 -0.93 16.50
N ALA A 73 16.81 0.25 16.68
CA ALA A 73 17.55 0.59 17.90
C ALA A 73 16.64 0.56 19.14
N LEU A 74 15.46 1.18 19.05
CA LEU A 74 14.45 1.18 20.12
C LEU A 74 13.96 -0.23 20.46
N ILE A 75 13.71 -1.06 19.45
CA ILE A 75 13.30 -2.47 19.67
C ILE A 75 14.41 -3.24 20.40
N ASN A 76 15.66 -3.06 20.00
CA ASN A 76 16.79 -3.73 20.64
C ASN A 76 17.03 -3.24 22.07
N GLU A 77 16.88 -1.95 22.33
CA GLU A 77 16.91 -1.39 23.69
C GLU A 77 15.81 -2.01 24.55
N ARG A 78 14.56 -1.98 24.08
CA ARG A 78 13.40 -2.55 24.77
C ARG A 78 13.59 -4.02 25.15
N ARG A 79 14.25 -4.82 24.30
CA ARG A 79 14.52 -6.26 24.56
C ARG A 79 15.46 -6.48 25.75
N LYS A 80 16.32 -5.51 26.07
CA LYS A 80 17.27 -5.57 27.20
C LYS A 80 16.67 -5.08 28.51
N LEU A 81 15.54 -4.38 28.47
CA LEU A 81 14.90 -3.79 29.65
C LEU A 81 13.96 -4.77 30.35
N GLY A 82 13.97 -4.74 31.69
CA GLY A 82 13.03 -5.47 32.54
C GLY A 82 11.58 -5.02 32.34
N ARG A 83 10.61 -5.91 32.61
CA ARG A 83 9.17 -5.66 32.35
C ARG A 83 8.60 -4.46 33.13
N ALA A 84 9.11 -4.18 34.33
CA ALA A 84 8.67 -3.08 35.18
C ALA A 84 9.41 -1.75 34.94
N SER A 85 10.25 -1.66 33.90
CA SER A 85 11.01 -0.43 33.61
C SER A 85 10.12 0.64 32.99
N GLY A 86 10.07 1.85 33.58
CA GLY A 86 9.35 2.99 32.98
C GLY A 86 9.87 3.35 31.58
N ARG A 87 11.18 3.20 31.33
CA ARG A 87 11.78 3.36 29.99
C ARG A 87 11.21 2.39 28.96
N ARG A 88 10.83 1.18 29.38
CA ARG A 88 10.21 0.19 28.49
C ARG A 88 8.84 0.68 28.00
N GLU A 89 8.07 1.33 28.87
CA GLU A 89 6.77 1.90 28.55
C GLU A 89 6.91 3.10 27.62
N GLU A 90 7.86 4.00 27.90
CA GLU A 90 8.19 5.13 27.01
C GLU A 90 8.55 4.67 25.59
N ILE A 91 9.40 3.63 25.46
CA ILE A 91 9.74 3.06 24.15
C ILE A 91 8.51 2.49 23.45
N LEU A 92 7.59 1.85 24.18
CA LEU A 92 6.36 1.32 23.58
C LEU A 92 5.49 2.43 22.99
N ASP A 93 5.39 3.57 23.67
CA ASP A 93 4.63 4.71 23.16
C ASP A 93 5.30 5.37 21.95
N LEU A 94 6.63 5.49 21.96
CA LEU A 94 7.39 5.93 20.78
C LEU A 94 7.15 5.01 19.58
N LEU A 95 7.25 3.69 19.78
CA LEU A 95 7.02 2.69 18.73
C LEU A 95 5.59 2.74 18.18
N ARG A 96 4.58 2.98 19.03
CA ARG A 96 3.19 3.19 18.59
C ARG A 96 3.09 4.42 17.68
N GLY A 97 3.73 5.53 18.05
CA GLY A 97 3.77 6.74 17.23
C GLY A 97 4.41 6.53 15.85
N TYR A 98 5.42 5.65 15.77
CA TYR A 98 6.11 5.40 14.51
C TYR A 98 5.32 4.59 13.48
N THR A 99 4.31 3.81 13.89
CA THR A 99 3.52 2.95 12.98
C THR A 99 2.95 3.70 11.78
N ASN A 100 2.54 4.95 11.97
CA ASN A 100 1.97 5.80 10.91
C ASN A 100 3.01 6.65 10.16
N THR A 101 4.30 6.46 10.43
CA THR A 101 5.37 7.11 9.65
C THR A 101 5.80 6.22 8.47
N PRO A 102 6.30 6.80 7.36
CA PRO A 102 6.89 6.05 6.26
C PRO A 102 7.93 5.00 6.71
N GLY A 103 8.82 5.36 7.64
CA GLY A 103 9.84 4.45 8.19
C GLY A 103 9.25 3.33 9.05
N GLY A 104 8.17 3.59 9.80
CA GLY A 104 7.47 2.57 10.56
C GLY A 104 6.71 1.58 9.67
N ARG A 105 6.05 2.06 8.61
CA ARG A 105 5.44 1.18 7.60
C ARG A 105 6.47 0.30 6.91
N LEU A 106 7.61 0.87 6.53
CA LEU A 106 8.75 0.12 6.01
C LEU A 106 9.20 -0.95 7.00
N HIS A 107 9.36 -0.59 8.27
CA HIS A 107 9.74 -1.53 9.32
C HIS A 107 8.74 -2.69 9.41
N MET A 108 7.44 -2.40 9.49
CA MET A 108 6.40 -3.42 9.58
C MET A 108 6.37 -4.35 8.36
N ALA A 109 6.57 -3.81 7.16
CA ALA A 109 6.57 -4.60 5.91
C ALA A 109 7.77 -5.56 5.81
N LEU A 110 8.89 -5.22 6.47
CA LEU A 110 10.14 -5.98 6.44
C LEU A 110 10.31 -6.90 7.66
N GLU A 111 9.76 -6.53 8.82
CA GLU A 111 9.97 -7.23 10.10
C GLU A 111 9.64 -8.72 9.99
N THR A 112 8.54 -9.06 9.31
CA THR A 112 8.09 -10.45 9.18
C THR A 112 9.04 -11.29 8.35
N GLN A 113 9.78 -10.71 7.40
CA GLN A 113 10.76 -11.45 6.59
C GLN A 113 12.02 -11.88 7.37
N GLY A 114 12.18 -11.41 8.61
CA GLY A 114 13.33 -11.67 9.47
C GLY A 114 14.47 -10.67 9.23
N ALA A 115 15.25 -10.42 10.30
CA ALA A 115 16.26 -9.35 10.33
C ALA A 115 17.30 -9.43 9.21
N ALA A 116 17.73 -10.63 8.81
CA ALA A 116 18.70 -10.79 7.72
C ALA A 116 18.14 -10.35 6.37
N ASN A 117 16.91 -10.75 6.04
CA ASN A 117 16.26 -10.39 4.78
C ASN A 117 15.88 -8.90 4.77
N ALA A 118 15.41 -8.37 5.90
CA ALA A 118 15.15 -6.94 6.05
C ALA A 118 16.41 -6.11 5.77
N ARG A 119 17.55 -6.44 6.41
CA ARG A 119 18.84 -5.78 6.15
C ARG A 119 19.29 -5.91 4.70
N ALA A 120 19.15 -7.09 4.10
CA ALA A 120 19.50 -7.30 2.70
C ALA A 120 18.64 -6.45 1.75
N ALA A 121 17.34 -6.31 2.04
CA ALA A 121 16.45 -5.43 1.28
C ALA A 121 16.87 -3.96 1.40
N LEU A 122 17.16 -3.48 2.62
CA LEU A 122 17.58 -2.10 2.87
C LEU A 122 18.92 -1.77 2.22
N ASN A 123 19.88 -2.70 2.26
CA ASN A 123 21.17 -2.52 1.59
C ASN A 123 21.01 -2.36 0.08
N LYS A 124 20.11 -3.11 -0.55
CA LYS A 124 19.81 -2.93 -1.98
C LYS A 124 19.22 -1.55 -2.28
N VAL A 125 18.35 -1.01 -1.41
CA VAL A 125 17.82 0.36 -1.58
C VAL A 125 18.92 1.40 -1.44
N LYS A 126 19.79 1.25 -0.43
CA LYS A 126 20.96 2.13 -0.25
C LYS A 126 21.91 2.08 -1.44
N GLU A 127 22.16 0.90 -1.97
CA GLU A 127 22.96 0.75 -3.19
C GLU A 127 22.26 1.38 -4.40
N ALA A 128 20.95 1.18 -4.57
CA ALA A 128 20.18 1.79 -5.66
C ALA A 128 20.26 3.32 -5.65
N LEU A 129 20.17 3.95 -4.48
CA LEU A 129 20.33 5.40 -4.34
C LEU A 129 21.71 5.88 -4.81
N LYS A 130 22.78 5.17 -4.46
CA LYS A 130 24.14 5.49 -4.92
C LYS A 130 24.30 5.31 -6.44
N GLU A 131 23.66 4.29 -7.01
CA GLU A 131 23.67 4.10 -8.46
C GLU A 131 22.92 5.23 -9.18
N ILE A 132 21.80 5.71 -8.63
CA ILE A 132 20.99 6.80 -9.18
C ILE A 132 21.82 8.08 -9.38
N GLU A 133 22.73 8.41 -8.46
CA GLU A 133 23.64 9.58 -8.57
C GLU A 133 24.48 9.58 -9.87
N ASN A 134 24.72 8.39 -10.44
CA ASN A 134 25.50 8.21 -11.66
C ASN A 134 24.64 7.97 -12.91
N LEU A 135 23.32 7.94 -12.76
CA LEU A 135 22.37 7.75 -13.85
C LEU A 135 21.84 9.09 -14.37
N ASN A 136 21.19 9.03 -15.53
CA ASN A 136 20.54 10.19 -16.10
C ASN A 136 19.40 10.68 -15.18
N PRO A 137 19.45 11.92 -14.67
CA PRO A 137 18.41 12.44 -13.79
C PRO A 137 17.11 12.72 -14.54
N ASP A 138 17.15 12.92 -15.87
CA ASP A 138 15.97 13.19 -16.68
C ASP A 138 15.08 11.94 -16.79
N LEU A 139 14.07 11.86 -15.91
CA LEU A 139 13.17 10.72 -15.83
C LEU A 139 12.36 10.50 -17.12
N SER A 140 12.20 11.51 -17.99
CA SER A 140 11.57 11.31 -19.30
C SER A 140 12.41 10.50 -20.27
N ARG A 141 13.73 10.44 -20.03
CA ARG A 141 14.64 9.54 -20.75
C ARG A 141 14.77 8.19 -20.06
N VAL A 142 14.35 8.07 -18.80
CA VAL A 142 14.33 6.81 -18.06
C VAL A 142 13.03 6.07 -18.35
N TYR A 143 11.88 6.68 -18.08
CA TYR A 143 10.56 6.06 -18.19
C TYR A 143 9.97 6.18 -19.60
N THR A 144 10.61 5.52 -20.55
CA THR A 144 10.13 5.35 -21.92
C THR A 144 9.38 4.02 -22.09
N GLU A 145 8.62 3.86 -23.18
CA GLU A 145 7.86 2.62 -23.42
C GLU A 145 8.72 1.35 -23.43
N ASP A 146 10.00 1.48 -23.80
CA ASP A 146 10.99 0.41 -23.89
C ASP A 146 11.84 0.23 -22.62
N HIS A 147 11.56 0.96 -21.53
CA HIS A 147 12.35 0.98 -20.29
C HIS A 147 12.83 -0.41 -19.84
N ALA A 148 11.90 -1.35 -19.60
CA ALA A 148 12.23 -2.68 -19.09
C ALA A 148 13.11 -3.48 -20.07
N LEU A 149 12.97 -3.27 -21.39
CA LEU A 149 13.80 -3.92 -22.40
C LEU A 149 15.20 -3.30 -22.44
N ARG A 150 15.29 -1.97 -22.37
CA ARG A 150 16.53 -1.20 -22.39
C ARG A 150 17.43 -1.53 -21.21
N TYR A 151 16.85 -1.69 -20.01
CA TYR A 151 17.58 -2.05 -18.79
C TYR A 151 17.62 -3.56 -18.49
N GLY A 152 17.00 -4.39 -19.35
CA GLY A 152 17.08 -5.85 -19.21
C GLY A 152 16.37 -6.41 -17.98
N GLU A 153 15.26 -5.79 -17.60
CA GLU A 153 14.52 -6.06 -16.38
C GLU A 153 13.50 -7.21 -16.52
N GLY A 154 12.84 -7.55 -15.42
CA GLY A 154 11.81 -8.60 -15.33
C GLY A 154 12.33 -9.98 -14.89
N ARG A 155 11.50 -11.01 -15.04
CA ARG A 155 11.85 -12.41 -14.71
C ARG A 155 12.65 -13.03 -15.86
N LYS A 156 13.84 -13.57 -15.56
CA LYS A 156 14.76 -14.14 -16.57
C LYS A 156 14.95 -13.24 -17.81
N GLY A 157 14.99 -11.92 -17.59
CA GLY A 157 15.12 -10.90 -18.62
C GLY A 157 14.07 -11.05 -19.71
N LEU A 158 12.98 -10.28 -19.63
CA LEU A 158 12.03 -10.14 -20.75
C LEU A 158 12.75 -9.78 -22.08
N ALA A 159 13.92 -9.17 -21.97
CA ALA A 159 14.89 -8.98 -23.04
C ALA A 159 15.26 -10.27 -23.80
N SER A 160 15.36 -11.45 -23.19
CA SER A 160 15.78 -12.67 -23.89
C SER A 160 14.71 -13.21 -24.86
N ALA A 161 13.42 -13.05 -24.54
CA ALA A 161 12.31 -13.45 -25.40
C ALA A 161 11.90 -12.35 -26.41
N SER A 162 11.98 -11.07 -26.03
CA SER A 162 11.55 -9.94 -26.88
C SER A 162 12.65 -9.38 -27.81
N LYS A 163 13.94 -9.66 -27.55
CA LYS A 163 15.05 -9.22 -28.44
C LYS A 163 14.98 -9.80 -29.86
N ARG A 164 14.15 -10.82 -30.10
CA ARG A 164 13.96 -11.39 -31.45
C ARG A 164 13.06 -10.52 -32.35
N THR A 165 12.29 -9.59 -31.79
CA THR A 165 11.28 -8.82 -32.55
C THR A 165 11.46 -7.30 -32.49
N VAL A 166 12.12 -6.74 -31.46
CA VAL A 166 12.32 -5.29 -31.32
C VAL A 166 13.81 -4.95 -31.11
N ARG A 167 14.40 -4.14 -31.99
CA ARG A 167 15.77 -3.64 -31.86
C ARG A 167 15.82 -2.45 -30.89
N VAL A 168 16.03 -2.73 -29.60
CA VAL A 168 16.30 -1.70 -28.57
C VAL A 168 17.77 -1.76 -28.17
N LYS A 169 18.45 -0.60 -28.12
CA LYS A 169 19.83 -0.50 -27.65
C LYS A 169 19.84 -0.69 -26.12
N ALA A 170 20.45 -1.78 -25.66
CA ALA A 170 20.55 -2.05 -24.23
C ALA A 170 21.48 -1.06 -23.52
N GLU A 171 21.08 -0.60 -22.34
CA GLU A 171 21.91 0.17 -21.41
C GLU A 171 22.47 -0.75 -20.33
N LYS A 172 23.75 -0.60 -20.02
CA LYS A 172 24.40 -1.36 -18.95
C LYS A 172 24.17 -0.65 -17.63
N VAL A 173 23.14 -1.08 -16.90
CA VAL A 173 22.84 -0.61 -15.55
C VAL A 173 22.81 -1.79 -14.58
N LYS A 174 23.27 -1.59 -13.35
CA LYS A 174 23.18 -2.59 -12.29
C LYS A 174 21.70 -2.87 -11.96
N THR A 175 21.32 -4.14 -11.92
CA THR A 175 19.94 -4.54 -11.58
C THR A 175 19.87 -5.22 -10.22
N PHE A 176 18.76 -5.00 -9.52
CA PHE A 176 18.51 -5.52 -8.19
C PHE A 176 17.40 -6.56 -8.20
N THR A 177 17.51 -7.57 -7.34
CA THR A 177 16.36 -8.43 -7.06
C THR A 177 15.39 -7.68 -6.17
N ALA A 178 14.21 -7.37 -6.69
CA ALA A 178 13.22 -6.62 -5.94
C ALA A 178 12.55 -7.51 -4.86
N PRO A 179 12.33 -6.95 -3.65
CA PRO A 179 11.87 -7.70 -2.49
C PRO A 179 10.34 -7.90 -2.51
N LEU A 180 9.89 -8.86 -1.70
CA LEU A 180 8.47 -9.25 -1.61
C LEU A 180 7.49 -8.08 -1.45
N PRO A 181 7.69 -7.10 -0.54
CA PRO A 181 6.66 -6.10 -0.24
C PRO A 181 6.26 -5.25 -1.45
N VAL A 182 7.20 -4.99 -2.36
CA VAL A 182 6.99 -4.16 -3.55
C VAL A 182 6.66 -4.98 -4.79
N ILE A 183 6.80 -6.32 -4.74
CA ILE A 183 6.42 -7.21 -5.84
C ILE A 183 5.36 -8.20 -5.36
N GLY A 184 4.14 -7.96 -5.81
CA GLY A 184 2.97 -8.83 -5.73
C GLY A 184 3.09 -10.24 -6.32
N SER A 185 4.30 -10.69 -6.66
CA SER A 185 4.53 -11.90 -7.41
C SER A 185 5.93 -12.53 -7.23
N ALA A 186 6.82 -11.97 -6.39
CA ALA A 186 8.16 -12.55 -6.22
C ALA A 186 8.16 -13.70 -5.18
N GLY A 187 8.97 -14.75 -5.42
CA GLY A 187 9.32 -15.78 -4.42
C GLY A 187 8.53 -17.09 -4.46
N LYS A 188 9.21 -18.20 -4.80
CA LYS A 188 8.86 -19.63 -4.60
C LYS A 188 7.37 -19.97 -4.37
N TYR A 189 6.60 -20.04 -5.46
CA TYR A 189 5.35 -20.79 -5.48
C TYR A 189 5.67 -22.28 -5.57
N ALA A 190 5.43 -23.01 -4.48
CA ALA A 190 5.22 -24.45 -4.51
C ALA A 190 3.71 -24.68 -4.57
N THR A 191 3.17 -24.76 -5.79
CA THR A 191 2.01 -25.62 -6.04
C THR A 191 2.56 -27.03 -6.18
N SER A 192 2.06 -27.98 -5.40
CA SER A 192 2.42 -29.41 -5.45
C SER A 192 2.13 -30.08 -6.80
N LEU A 193 1.54 -29.37 -7.77
CA LEU A 193 1.03 -29.94 -9.00
C LEU A 193 1.61 -29.38 -10.30
N TYR A 194 2.44 -28.33 -10.28
CA TYR A 194 3.13 -27.86 -11.48
C TYR A 194 4.50 -27.26 -11.13
N GLY A 195 5.55 -27.76 -11.79
CA GLY A 195 6.92 -27.31 -11.60
C GLY A 195 7.14 -25.87 -12.09
N TYR A 196 6.83 -24.89 -11.23
CA TYR A 196 7.16 -23.48 -11.45
C TYR A 196 8.60 -23.18 -11.02
N ARG A 197 9.42 -22.58 -11.90
CA ARG A 197 10.77 -22.11 -11.55
C ARG A 197 10.70 -20.66 -11.03
N PRO A 198 11.10 -20.39 -9.78
CA PRO A 198 10.99 -19.08 -9.16
C PRO A 198 12.16 -18.18 -9.56
N ASP A 199 12.09 -17.58 -10.74
CA ASP A 199 13.08 -16.58 -11.13
C ASP A 199 12.78 -15.24 -10.44
N ALA A 200 13.81 -14.68 -9.80
CA ALA A 200 13.74 -13.36 -9.20
C ALA A 200 13.42 -12.29 -10.27
N VAL A 201 12.55 -11.33 -9.92
CA VAL A 201 12.33 -10.14 -10.74
C VAL A 201 13.53 -9.22 -10.53
N LYS A 202 14.20 -8.86 -11.64
CA LYS A 202 15.29 -7.89 -11.66
C LYS A 202 14.77 -6.54 -12.09
N VAL A 203 15.19 -5.49 -11.39
CA VAL A 203 14.77 -4.11 -11.66
C VAL A 203 15.93 -3.13 -11.63
N CYS A 204 15.82 -1.99 -12.32
CA CYS A 204 16.84 -0.94 -12.26
C CYS A 204 16.83 -0.18 -10.92
N PRO A 205 17.84 0.68 -10.68
CA PRO A 205 17.91 1.47 -9.45
C PRO A 205 16.69 2.39 -9.26
N TRP A 206 16.21 3.03 -10.33
CA TRP A 206 15.04 3.92 -10.30
C TRP A 206 13.79 3.19 -9.84
N ASP A 207 13.48 2.06 -10.45
CA ASP A 207 12.28 1.28 -10.15
C ASP A 207 12.29 0.74 -8.72
N LEU A 208 13.46 0.33 -8.22
CA LEU A 208 13.59 -0.10 -6.84
C LEU A 208 13.35 1.07 -5.87
N ALA A 209 13.98 2.22 -6.11
CA ALA A 209 13.84 3.40 -5.26
C ALA A 209 12.39 3.92 -5.25
N LEU A 210 11.79 4.10 -6.43
CA LEU A 210 10.44 4.64 -6.59
C LEU A 210 9.37 3.70 -6.06
N SER A 211 9.51 2.38 -6.24
CA SER A 211 8.57 1.42 -5.65
C SER A 211 8.62 1.42 -4.12
N TRP A 212 9.80 1.57 -3.51
CA TRP A 212 9.92 1.69 -2.06
C TRP A 212 9.36 3.00 -1.53
N LEU A 213 9.66 4.12 -2.19
CA LEU A 213 9.06 5.40 -1.85
C LEU A 213 7.54 5.30 -1.93
N GLY A 214 7.01 4.78 -3.05
CA GLY A 214 5.59 4.53 -3.28
C GLY A 214 4.95 3.73 -2.15
N LEU A 215 5.50 2.56 -1.81
CA LEU A 215 5.00 1.75 -0.70
C LEU A 215 4.95 2.55 0.61
N CYS A 216 6.03 3.27 0.93
CA CYS A 216 6.14 4.00 2.18
C CYS A 216 5.16 5.18 2.28
N VAL A 217 4.80 5.81 1.16
CA VAL A 217 3.92 7.00 1.14
C VAL A 217 2.46 6.70 0.80
N SER A 218 2.14 5.53 0.22
CA SER A 218 0.79 5.23 -0.33
C SER A 218 0.14 3.94 0.18
N ALA A 219 0.84 3.12 0.99
CA ALA A 219 0.34 1.82 1.39
C ALA A 219 -0.04 1.76 2.88
N ALA A 220 -1.17 1.12 3.18
CA ALA A 220 -1.43 0.62 4.51
C ALA A 220 -0.65 -0.68 4.72
N VAL A 221 -0.03 -0.84 5.90
CA VAL A 221 0.70 -2.04 6.28
C VAL A 221 0.13 -2.58 7.59
N ILE A 222 -0.56 -3.71 7.50
CA ILE A 222 -1.22 -4.36 8.64
C ILE A 222 -0.45 -5.61 9.00
N ARG A 223 0.05 -5.67 10.23
CA ARG A 223 0.66 -6.87 10.81
C ARG A 223 -0.43 -7.67 11.53
N GLU A 224 -0.59 -8.93 11.18
CA GLU A 224 -1.66 -9.80 11.66
C GLU A 224 -1.14 -10.98 12.47
N GLY A 225 -1.98 -11.57 13.33
CA GLY A 225 -1.70 -12.85 13.99
C GLY A 225 -0.41 -12.86 14.81
N ARG A 226 -0.12 -11.78 15.57
CA ARG A 226 1.19 -11.59 16.26
C ARG A 226 2.43 -11.63 15.35
N GLY A 227 2.28 -11.41 14.04
CA GLY A 227 3.36 -11.40 13.05
C GLY A 227 3.43 -12.63 12.16
N GLU A 228 2.37 -13.45 12.11
CA GLU A 228 2.23 -14.57 11.18
C GLU A 228 2.02 -14.12 9.73
N GLY A 229 1.51 -12.90 9.54
CA GLY A 229 1.32 -12.31 8.21
C GLY A 229 1.43 -10.79 8.19
N VAL A 230 1.66 -10.28 6.98
CA VAL A 230 1.57 -8.85 6.65
C VAL A 230 0.62 -8.69 5.48
N THR A 231 -0.40 -7.87 5.68
CA THR A 231 -1.30 -7.42 4.63
C THR A 231 -0.90 -6.01 4.21
N ILE A 232 -0.67 -5.81 2.92
CA ILE A 232 -0.41 -4.50 2.33
C ILE A 232 -1.60 -4.12 1.46
N ILE A 233 -2.06 -2.88 1.61
CA ILE A 233 -3.23 -2.34 0.93
C ILE A 233 -2.83 -1.02 0.29
N THR A 234 -3.17 -0.81 -0.98
CA THR A 234 -2.94 0.47 -1.65
C THR A 234 -4.05 0.78 -2.65
N LEU A 235 -4.28 2.06 -2.90
CA LEU A 235 -5.12 2.50 -4.01
C LEU A 235 -4.40 2.36 -5.34
N ARG A 236 -5.15 2.02 -6.38
CA ARG A 236 -4.69 1.98 -7.76
C ARG A 236 -5.61 2.85 -8.62
N PRO A 237 -5.05 3.71 -9.49
CA PRO A 237 -5.83 4.30 -10.58
C PRO A 237 -6.37 3.21 -11.51
N ALA A 238 -7.69 3.05 -11.54
CA ALA A 238 -8.40 2.12 -12.43
C ALA A 238 -8.81 2.81 -13.74
N LEU A 239 -9.04 4.12 -13.69
CA LEU A 239 -9.25 4.99 -14.85
C LEU A 239 -8.31 6.20 -14.77
N ARG A 240 -8.49 7.13 -15.72
CA ARG A 240 -7.78 8.41 -15.77
C ARG A 240 -7.94 9.18 -14.45
N VAL A 241 -6.83 9.58 -13.84
CA VAL A 241 -6.80 10.46 -12.64
C VAL A 241 -5.80 11.60 -12.83
N ARG A 242 -5.98 12.71 -12.10
CA ARG A 242 -4.95 13.76 -12.05
C ARG A 242 -3.82 13.35 -11.10
N ILE A 243 -2.60 13.84 -11.34
CA ILE A 243 -1.47 13.57 -10.42
C ILE A 243 -1.78 14.04 -8.99
N SER A 244 -2.43 15.20 -8.85
CA SER A 244 -2.85 15.72 -7.55
C SER A 244 -3.82 14.77 -6.82
N GLU A 245 -4.63 13.99 -7.54
CA GLU A 245 -5.56 13.04 -6.96
C GLU A 245 -4.86 11.79 -6.39
N ILE A 246 -3.61 11.48 -6.79
CA ILE A 246 -2.84 10.39 -6.14
C ILE A 246 -2.55 10.70 -4.68
N ARG A 247 -2.57 11.97 -4.24
CA ARG A 247 -2.49 12.27 -2.80
C ARG A 247 -3.57 11.56 -2.00
N LEU A 248 -4.71 11.20 -2.62
CA LEU A 248 -5.71 10.35 -2.00
C LEU A 248 -5.09 9.09 -1.41
N SER A 249 -4.17 8.40 -2.09
CA SER A 249 -3.54 7.17 -1.58
C SER A 249 -2.71 7.40 -0.32
N GLN A 250 -2.26 8.62 -0.05
CA GLN A 250 -1.48 8.94 1.17
C GLN A 250 -2.34 8.85 2.43
N PHE A 251 -3.64 9.09 2.31
CA PHE A 251 -4.58 8.92 3.43
C PHE A 251 -4.75 7.46 3.83
N PHE A 252 -4.46 6.54 2.92
CA PHE A 252 -4.53 5.10 3.13
C PHE A 252 -3.28 4.62 3.87
N SER A 253 -2.23 5.45 3.91
CA SER A 253 -0.94 5.08 4.44
C SER A 253 -0.94 5.06 5.96
N MET A 254 -1.26 3.90 6.51
CA MET A 254 -1.21 3.65 7.96
C MET A 254 -0.44 2.39 8.30
N GLY A 255 0.03 2.32 9.54
CA GLY A 255 0.53 1.08 10.12
C GLY A 255 -0.44 0.60 11.20
N ALA A 256 -0.84 -0.66 11.13
CA ALA A 256 -1.68 -1.27 12.16
C ALA A 256 -1.13 -2.63 12.61
N GLN A 257 -1.21 -2.90 13.91
CA GLN A 257 -0.94 -4.22 14.46
C GLN A 257 -2.24 -4.82 14.97
N MET A 258 -2.53 -6.04 14.53
CA MET A 258 -3.75 -6.77 14.84
C MET A 258 -3.43 -8.11 15.49
N ALA A 259 -4.27 -8.49 16.46
CA ALA A 259 -4.15 -9.76 17.15
C ALA A 259 -4.58 -10.94 16.26
N ASN A 260 -5.63 -10.72 15.46
CA ASN A 260 -6.24 -11.72 14.59
C ASN A 260 -5.86 -11.47 13.13
N THR A 261 -5.92 -12.53 12.33
CA THR A 261 -5.82 -12.44 10.87
C THR A 261 -7.19 -12.13 10.30
N LEU A 262 -7.30 -11.06 9.51
CA LEU A 262 -8.57 -10.67 8.92
C LEU A 262 -8.75 -11.32 7.53
N PRO A 263 -9.97 -11.35 7.00
CA PRO A 263 -10.20 -11.48 5.57
C PRO A 263 -9.70 -10.23 4.84
N LEU A 264 -9.27 -10.34 3.58
CA LEU A 264 -8.70 -9.20 2.85
C LEU A 264 -9.71 -8.05 2.70
N ALA A 265 -10.98 -8.35 2.43
CA ALA A 265 -12.04 -7.35 2.36
C ALA A 265 -12.20 -6.60 3.69
N ALA A 266 -12.22 -7.33 4.82
CA ALA A 266 -12.31 -6.75 6.15
C ALA A 266 -11.07 -5.89 6.50
N ALA A 267 -9.87 -6.34 6.13
CA ALA A 267 -8.64 -5.58 6.30
C ALA A 267 -8.68 -4.25 5.52
N VAL A 268 -9.21 -4.28 4.29
CA VAL A 268 -9.44 -3.09 3.47
C VAL A 268 -10.40 -2.13 4.17
N VAL A 269 -11.60 -2.56 4.55
CA VAL A 269 -12.58 -1.67 5.23
C VAL A 269 -12.05 -1.14 6.55
N SER A 270 -11.40 -1.99 7.36
CA SER A 270 -10.80 -1.59 8.63
C SER A 270 -9.73 -0.52 8.42
N SER A 271 -8.81 -0.73 7.47
CA SER A 271 -7.76 0.24 7.15
C SER A 271 -8.35 1.59 6.78
N LEU A 272 -9.35 1.61 5.89
CA LEU A 272 -9.92 2.87 5.41
C LEU A 272 -10.79 3.57 6.45
N SER A 273 -11.48 2.80 7.30
CA SER A 273 -12.31 3.36 8.36
C SER A 273 -11.50 4.13 9.40
N LYS A 274 -10.27 3.69 9.66
CA LYS A 274 -9.33 4.32 10.61
C LYS A 274 -8.73 5.63 10.10
N VAL A 275 -8.91 5.91 8.81
CA VAL A 275 -8.47 7.17 8.21
C VAL A 275 -9.45 8.27 8.60
N GLY A 276 -9.27 8.82 9.80
CA GLY A 276 -9.92 10.08 10.21
C GLY A 276 -9.47 11.28 9.36
N GLY A 277 -8.46 11.09 8.52
CA GLY A 277 -7.80 12.11 7.70
C GLY A 277 -8.60 12.64 6.50
N ILE A 278 -9.82 12.15 6.23
CA ILE A 278 -10.65 12.74 5.17
C ILE A 278 -10.93 14.22 5.48
N ARG A 279 -11.17 14.57 6.77
CA ARG A 279 -11.37 15.97 7.17
C ARG A 279 -10.09 16.80 7.02
N SER A 280 -8.95 16.26 7.45
CA SER A 280 -7.65 16.93 7.27
C SER A 280 -7.34 17.19 5.79
N PHE A 281 -7.60 16.22 4.91
CA PHE A 281 -7.44 16.37 3.46
C PHE A 281 -8.34 17.48 2.89
N GLU A 282 -9.63 17.50 3.25
CA GLU A 282 -10.56 18.55 2.82
C GLU A 282 -10.11 19.95 3.27
N THR A 283 -9.51 20.05 4.47
CA THR A 283 -9.08 21.33 5.04
C THR A 283 -7.69 21.78 4.62
N GLU A 284 -6.86 20.88 4.09
CA GLU A 284 -5.47 21.18 3.71
C GLU A 284 -5.37 21.99 2.40
N ASP A 285 -6.31 21.82 1.45
CA ASP A 285 -6.34 22.56 0.17
C ASP A 285 -7.71 22.41 -0.53
N GLU A 286 -8.18 23.46 -1.22
CA GLU A 286 -9.36 23.40 -2.11
C GLU A 286 -9.22 22.32 -3.20
N VAL A 287 -7.99 22.06 -3.67
CA VAL A 287 -7.72 21.00 -4.65
C VAL A 287 -8.01 19.61 -4.08
N ASN A 288 -7.73 19.42 -2.79
CA ASN A 288 -7.93 18.16 -2.06
C ASN A 288 -9.42 17.94 -1.72
N ALA A 289 -10.11 18.98 -1.26
CA ALA A 289 -11.56 18.97 -1.10
C ALA A 289 -12.26 18.63 -2.42
N SER A 290 -11.87 19.30 -3.51
CA SER A 290 -12.38 19.00 -4.84
C SER A 290 -12.02 17.59 -5.32
N ALA A 291 -10.89 17.02 -4.91
CA ALA A 291 -10.52 15.65 -5.25
C ALA A 291 -11.45 14.62 -4.58
N LEU A 292 -11.86 14.86 -3.32
CA LEU A 292 -12.85 14.04 -2.60
C LEU A 292 -14.29 14.23 -3.09
N GLU A 293 -14.65 15.46 -3.46
CA GLU A 293 -15.96 15.77 -4.06
C GLU A 293 -16.10 15.16 -5.46
N LYS A 294 -14.99 15.11 -6.20
CA LYS A 294 -14.90 14.54 -7.56
C LYS A 294 -14.28 13.15 -7.58
N ILE A 295 -14.35 12.40 -6.47
CA ILE A 295 -14.18 10.94 -6.55
C ILE A 295 -15.37 10.42 -7.36
N GLU A 296 -15.22 10.49 -8.67
CA GLU A 296 -16.14 9.82 -9.57
C GLU A 296 -16.10 8.33 -9.25
N PRO A 297 -17.25 7.67 -9.28
CA PRO A 297 -17.41 6.32 -8.75
C PRO A 297 -16.67 5.20 -9.54
N ALA A 298 -15.71 5.50 -10.40
CA ALA A 298 -15.05 4.47 -11.22
C ALA A 298 -13.52 4.62 -11.35
N ARG A 299 -12.90 5.61 -10.71
CA ARG A 299 -11.49 5.92 -11.00
C ARG A 299 -10.46 5.14 -10.20
N TRP A 300 -10.88 4.46 -9.12
CA TRP A 300 -9.97 3.82 -8.17
C TRP A 300 -10.36 2.36 -7.87
N SER A 301 -9.35 1.52 -7.78
CA SER A 301 -9.41 0.19 -7.18
C SER A 301 -8.57 0.15 -5.91
N VAL A 302 -8.86 -0.77 -5.00
CA VAL A 302 -8.00 -1.13 -3.88
C VAL A 302 -7.34 -2.45 -4.20
N ILE A 303 -6.01 -2.50 -4.18
CA ILE A 303 -5.27 -3.77 -4.22
C ILE A 303 -4.89 -4.12 -2.79
N ALA A 304 -5.25 -5.33 -2.37
CA ALA A 304 -4.84 -5.91 -1.09
C ALA A 304 -4.12 -7.23 -1.33
N TYR A 305 -2.97 -7.41 -0.70
CA TYR A 305 -2.22 -8.65 -0.80
C TYR A 305 -1.55 -8.98 0.53
N ARG A 306 -1.43 -10.28 0.78
CA ARG A 306 -0.89 -10.80 2.04
C ARG A 306 0.29 -11.71 1.82
N PHE A 307 1.34 -11.46 2.59
CA PHE A 307 2.45 -12.38 2.78
C PHE A 307 2.28 -13.13 4.08
N GLU A 308 2.43 -14.45 4.03
CA GLU A 308 2.40 -15.32 5.21
C GLU A 308 3.61 -16.25 5.18
N GLN A 309 4.04 -16.68 6.35
CA GLN A 309 5.06 -17.71 6.46
C GLN A 309 4.52 -19.05 5.95
N GLN A 310 5.24 -19.76 5.09
CA GLN A 310 4.72 -21.04 4.55
C GLN A 310 4.56 -22.11 5.64
N GLN A 311 5.55 -22.20 6.52
CA GLN A 311 5.66 -23.06 7.71
C GLN A 311 6.73 -22.43 8.64
N PRO A 312 6.76 -22.74 9.94
CA PRO A 312 7.84 -22.30 10.82
C PRO A 312 9.22 -22.58 10.20
N GLY A 313 10.06 -21.55 10.08
CA GLY A 313 11.40 -21.63 9.49
C GLY A 313 11.47 -21.57 7.94
N ARG A 314 10.33 -21.53 7.23
CA ARG A 314 10.28 -21.31 5.77
C ARG A 314 10.17 -19.82 5.42
N PRO A 315 10.54 -19.42 4.19
CA PRO A 315 10.42 -18.03 3.75
C PRO A 315 8.95 -17.60 3.64
N TYR A 316 8.73 -16.29 3.71
CA TYR A 316 7.42 -15.68 3.43
C TYR A 316 7.10 -15.76 1.95
N ALA A 317 5.82 -15.89 1.62
CA ALA A 317 5.32 -15.88 0.26
C ALA A 317 3.96 -15.18 0.21
N ILE A 318 3.61 -14.60 -0.95
CA ILE A 318 2.28 -14.07 -1.19
C ILE A 318 1.30 -15.24 -1.26
N ARG A 319 0.29 -15.21 -0.40
CA ARG A 319 -0.75 -16.25 -0.33
C ARG A 319 -2.07 -15.79 -0.92
N ARG A 320 -2.36 -14.51 -0.83
CA ARG A 320 -3.62 -13.93 -1.28
C ARG A 320 -3.35 -12.58 -1.94
N VAL A 321 -4.03 -12.33 -3.05
CA VAL A 321 -4.08 -11.05 -3.74
C VAL A 321 -5.53 -10.87 -4.16
N SER A 322 -6.10 -9.73 -3.83
CA SER A 322 -7.45 -9.33 -4.25
C SER A 322 -7.43 -7.89 -4.71
N GLU A 323 -8.26 -7.60 -5.70
CA GLU A 323 -8.56 -6.24 -6.14
C GLU A 323 -10.04 -5.97 -5.93
N TYR A 324 -10.36 -4.84 -5.30
CA TYR A 324 -11.71 -4.44 -4.97
C TYR A 324 -12.03 -3.09 -5.62
N PRO A 325 -13.25 -2.87 -6.12
CA PRO A 325 -13.67 -1.53 -6.53
C PRO A 325 -13.66 -0.59 -5.33
N ALA A 326 -12.98 0.56 -5.42
CA ALA A 326 -12.86 1.46 -4.28
C ALA A 326 -14.10 2.35 -4.08
N PHE A 327 -14.87 2.60 -5.13
CA PHE A 327 -15.84 3.70 -5.12
C PHE A 327 -16.94 3.59 -4.06
N ARG A 328 -17.60 2.43 -3.93
CA ARG A 328 -18.67 2.24 -2.95
C ARG A 328 -18.10 2.35 -1.55
N LEU A 329 -16.94 1.74 -1.34
CA LEU A 329 -16.24 1.78 -0.07
C LEU A 329 -15.86 3.21 0.34
N LEU A 330 -15.27 4.00 -0.57
CA LEU A 330 -14.92 5.40 -0.29
C LEU A 330 -16.15 6.26 -0.06
N ARG A 331 -17.22 6.04 -0.84
CA ARG A 331 -18.50 6.73 -0.64
C ARG A 331 -19.12 6.37 0.71
N PHE A 332 -19.13 5.09 1.08
CA PHE A 332 -19.66 4.62 2.36
C PHE A 332 -18.92 5.25 3.53
N ILE A 333 -17.59 5.30 3.48
CA ILE A 333 -16.78 5.91 4.54
C ILE A 333 -17.03 7.42 4.63
N LYS A 334 -17.14 8.11 3.49
CA LYS A 334 -17.47 9.54 3.44
C LYS A 334 -18.84 9.82 4.07
N GLU A 335 -19.87 9.07 3.67
CA GLU A 335 -21.22 9.22 4.21
C GLU A 335 -21.29 8.84 5.70
N ALA A 336 -20.65 7.74 6.11
CA ALA A 336 -20.54 7.34 7.51
C ALA A 336 -19.95 8.46 8.37
N ARG A 337 -18.87 9.08 7.91
CA ARG A 337 -18.28 10.24 8.58
C ARG A 337 -19.24 11.43 8.64
N ASN A 338 -19.89 11.78 7.53
CA ASN A 338 -20.80 12.93 7.45
C ASN A 338 -21.99 12.78 8.41
N GLU A 339 -22.50 11.56 8.57
CA GLU A 339 -23.56 11.22 9.52
C GLU A 339 -23.05 11.02 10.96
N GLY A 340 -21.72 11.12 11.19
CA GLY A 340 -21.13 10.98 12.52
C GLY A 340 -21.05 9.54 13.03
N VAL A 341 -21.07 8.55 12.13
CA VAL A 341 -20.88 7.13 12.41
C VAL A 341 -19.38 6.84 12.56
N ASN A 342 -18.99 6.26 13.70
CA ASN A 342 -17.60 5.87 13.95
C ASN A 342 -17.34 4.44 13.45
N LEU A 343 -17.20 4.29 12.13
CA LEU A 343 -16.97 2.99 11.51
C LEU A 343 -15.69 2.31 12.04
N ALA A 344 -14.61 3.06 12.29
CA ALA A 344 -13.38 2.52 12.85
C ALA A 344 -13.62 1.82 14.19
N ARG A 345 -14.41 2.44 15.08
CA ARG A 345 -14.74 1.88 16.39
C ARG A 345 -15.61 0.63 16.28
N ILE A 346 -16.54 0.58 15.32
CA ILE A 346 -17.34 -0.63 15.04
C ILE A 346 -16.41 -1.76 14.60
N MET A 347 -15.55 -1.50 13.60
CA MET A 347 -14.61 -2.48 13.09
C MET A 347 -13.67 -2.98 14.19
N ASP A 348 -13.06 -2.09 14.97
CA ASP A 348 -12.14 -2.45 16.05
C ASP A 348 -12.80 -3.31 17.14
N GLU A 349 -14.07 -3.05 17.46
CA GLU A 349 -14.80 -3.83 18.45
C GLU A 349 -15.14 -5.24 17.94
N LEU A 350 -15.56 -5.38 16.69
CA LEU A 350 -15.79 -6.69 16.05
C LEU A 350 -14.48 -7.47 15.90
N ILE A 351 -13.37 -6.80 15.54
CA ILE A 351 -12.04 -7.41 15.48
C ILE A 351 -11.61 -7.92 16.85
N ARG A 352 -11.85 -7.13 17.91
CA ARG A 352 -11.53 -7.49 19.30
C ARG A 352 -12.29 -8.73 19.77
N ARG A 353 -13.55 -8.88 19.32
CA ARG A 353 -14.41 -10.04 19.63
C ARG A 353 -14.09 -11.26 18.79
N GLY A 354 -13.36 -11.09 17.69
CA GLY A 354 -13.01 -12.18 16.78
C GLY A 354 -14.14 -12.54 15.83
N ASP A 355 -15.06 -11.61 15.55
CA ASP A 355 -16.22 -11.80 14.67
C ASP A 355 -15.82 -11.74 13.18
N VAL A 356 -14.91 -12.64 12.78
CA VAL A 356 -14.28 -12.64 11.46
C VAL A 356 -15.30 -12.75 10.33
N ASP A 357 -16.29 -13.64 10.46
CA ASP A 357 -17.32 -13.86 9.44
C ASP A 357 -18.24 -12.63 9.29
N VAL A 358 -18.56 -11.98 10.40
CA VAL A 358 -19.37 -10.74 10.40
C VAL A 358 -18.61 -9.61 9.71
N LEU A 359 -17.31 -9.49 9.99
CA LEU A 359 -16.44 -8.51 9.36
C LEU A 359 -16.29 -8.74 7.86
N GLU A 360 -16.17 -9.99 7.42
CA GLU A 360 -16.10 -10.34 6.00
C GLU A 360 -17.40 -9.98 5.28
N LEU A 361 -18.54 -10.46 5.79
CA LEU A 361 -19.84 -10.18 5.20
C LEU A 361 -20.13 -8.68 5.15
N MET A 362 -19.85 -7.95 6.24
CA MET A 362 -20.02 -6.51 6.28
C MET A 362 -19.15 -5.82 5.23
N ALA A 363 -17.87 -6.21 5.12
CA ALA A 363 -16.94 -5.61 4.19
C ALA A 363 -17.28 -5.88 2.73
N GLU A 364 -17.60 -7.13 2.38
CA GLU A 364 -18.03 -7.50 1.03
C GLU A 364 -19.33 -6.79 0.65
N SER A 365 -20.28 -6.70 1.59
CA SER A 365 -21.55 -5.99 1.36
C SER A 365 -21.34 -4.50 1.06
N ILE A 366 -20.41 -3.84 1.76
CA ILE A 366 -20.04 -2.45 1.48
C ILE A 366 -19.36 -2.33 0.10
N ILE A 367 -18.41 -3.21 -0.20
CA ILE A 367 -17.63 -3.17 -1.44
C ILE A 367 -18.52 -3.41 -2.68
N TYR A 368 -19.37 -4.42 -2.61
CA TYR A 368 -20.17 -4.88 -3.76
C TYR A 368 -21.56 -4.25 -3.83
N GLY A 369 -22.03 -3.58 -2.78
CA GLY A 369 -23.35 -2.95 -2.76
C GLY A 369 -24.47 -3.95 -2.50
N ASP A 370 -24.34 -4.74 -1.44
CA ASP A 370 -25.37 -5.69 -1.00
C ASP A 370 -26.03 -5.18 0.29
N LEU A 371 -27.15 -4.48 0.16
CA LEU A 371 -27.89 -3.97 1.32
C LEU A 371 -28.40 -5.10 2.22
N ASN A 372 -28.80 -6.24 1.66
CA ASN A 372 -29.36 -7.36 2.42
C ASN A 372 -28.27 -8.11 3.20
N GLY A 373 -27.13 -8.34 2.55
CA GLY A 373 -25.91 -8.84 3.18
C GLY A 373 -25.45 -7.90 4.30
N PHE A 374 -25.45 -6.59 4.05
CA PHE A 374 -25.08 -5.60 5.06
C PHE A 374 -26.03 -5.64 6.26
N ALA A 375 -27.35 -5.61 6.04
CA ALA A 375 -28.35 -5.71 7.11
C ALA A 375 -28.19 -7.01 7.93
N SER A 376 -27.84 -8.12 7.27
CA SER A 376 -27.59 -9.39 7.95
C SER A 376 -26.32 -9.34 8.80
N SER A 377 -25.23 -8.72 8.31
CA SER A 377 -24.02 -8.48 9.10
C SER A 377 -24.28 -7.57 10.30
N VAL A 378 -25.12 -6.53 10.17
CA VAL A 378 -25.47 -5.63 11.27
C VAL A 378 -26.27 -6.36 12.34
N ARG A 379 -27.22 -7.23 11.96
CA ARG A 379 -27.95 -8.08 12.92
C ARG A 379 -27.01 -9.03 13.67
N ALA A 380 -26.10 -9.68 12.97
CA ALA A 380 -25.10 -10.57 13.59
C ALA A 380 -24.17 -9.79 14.52
N ALA A 381 -23.71 -8.61 14.08
CA ALA A 381 -22.91 -7.69 14.89
C ALA A 381 -23.67 -7.25 16.15
N PHE A 382 -24.96 -6.93 16.05
CA PHE A 382 -25.79 -6.53 17.19
C PHE A 382 -25.79 -7.61 18.27
N SER A 383 -26.08 -8.87 17.91
CA SER A 383 -26.08 -10.00 18.84
C SER A 383 -24.72 -10.18 19.53
N SER A 384 -23.62 -10.06 18.78
CA SER A 384 -22.28 -10.13 19.36
C SER A 384 -22.01 -8.95 20.31
N LEU A 385 -22.30 -7.72 19.89
CA LEU A 385 -22.03 -6.50 20.66
C LEU A 385 -22.91 -6.33 21.90
N SER A 386 -24.12 -6.89 21.89
CA SER A 386 -25.01 -6.94 23.06
C SER A 386 -24.59 -8.00 24.07
N SER A 387 -23.78 -8.99 23.66
CA SER A 387 -23.29 -10.05 24.55
C SER A 387 -22.01 -9.60 25.27
N GLY A 388 -21.99 -9.67 26.62
CA GLY A 388 -20.82 -9.36 27.46
C GLY A 388 -21.08 -8.30 28.53
N ASP A 389 -20.04 -7.94 29.29
CA ASP A 389 -20.14 -7.08 30.49
C ASP A 389 -20.57 -5.64 30.21
N VAL A 390 -20.36 -5.16 28.98
CA VAL A 390 -20.74 -3.81 28.55
C VAL A 390 -21.46 -3.91 27.22
N ASP A 391 -22.74 -3.52 27.20
CA ASP A 391 -23.52 -3.43 25.97
C ASP A 391 -22.93 -2.35 25.05
N ARG A 392 -22.46 -2.80 23.88
CA ARG A 392 -21.89 -1.96 22.82
C ARG A 392 -22.75 -1.93 21.57
N SER A 393 -23.96 -2.50 21.62
CA SER A 393 -24.91 -2.51 20.51
C SER A 393 -25.29 -1.10 20.03
N ARG A 394 -25.25 -0.11 20.93
CA ARG A 394 -25.41 1.32 20.62
C ARG A 394 -24.45 1.89 19.56
N LEU A 395 -23.38 1.17 19.20
CA LEU A 395 -22.50 1.54 18.10
C LEU A 395 -23.18 1.34 16.73
N LEU A 396 -24.18 0.45 16.66
CA LEU A 396 -24.96 0.14 15.47
C LEU A 396 -26.27 0.95 15.51
N ASP A 397 -26.13 2.27 15.36
CA ASP A 397 -27.27 3.18 15.43
C ASP A 397 -27.97 3.38 14.07
N GLU A 398 -29.09 4.10 14.09
CA GLU A 398 -29.91 4.40 12.91
C GLU A 398 -29.13 5.16 11.82
N ARG A 399 -28.05 5.86 12.19
CA ARG A 399 -27.22 6.62 11.24
C ARG A 399 -26.42 5.68 10.35
N LEU A 400 -25.93 4.56 10.89
CA LEU A 400 -25.30 3.50 10.09
C LEU A 400 -26.29 2.90 9.08
N ALA A 401 -27.55 2.69 9.48
CA ALA A 401 -28.59 2.18 8.60
C ALA A 401 -28.91 3.19 7.48
N LYS A 402 -29.03 4.48 7.81
CA LYS A 402 -29.23 5.57 6.86
C LYS A 402 -28.11 5.63 5.82
N VAL A 403 -26.85 5.52 6.26
CA VAL A 403 -25.68 5.47 5.35
C VAL A 403 -25.78 4.27 4.40
N ALA A 404 -26.10 3.09 4.94
CA ALA A 404 -26.22 1.88 4.14
C ALA A 404 -27.32 1.99 3.08
N VAL A 405 -28.50 2.49 3.43
CA VAL A 405 -29.59 2.71 2.45
C VAL A 405 -29.16 3.71 1.38
N ASN A 406 -28.52 4.81 1.75
CA ASN A 406 -28.12 5.86 0.81
C ASN A 406 -27.03 5.42 -0.18
N VAL A 407 -26.13 4.51 0.24
CA VAL A 407 -24.95 4.14 -0.54
C VAL A 407 -25.09 2.78 -1.22
N LEU A 408 -25.73 1.82 -0.57
CA LEU A 408 -25.81 0.42 -1.05
C LEU A 408 -27.08 0.13 -1.85
N SER A 409 -28.08 1.02 -1.82
CA SER A 409 -29.30 0.90 -2.67
C SER A 409 -29.17 1.58 -4.03
N SER A 410 -28.08 2.32 -4.25
CA SER A 410 -27.74 3.03 -5.49
C SER A 410 -26.65 2.30 -6.26
#